data_AF-A0A7V9ALU8-F1
#
_entry.id   AF-A0A7V9ALU8-F1
#
_cell.length_a   1.000
_cell.length_b   1.000
_cell.length_c   1.000
_cell.angle_alpha   90.00
_cell.angle_beta   90.00
_cell.angle_gamma   90.00
#
_symmetry.space_group_name_H-M   'P 1'
#
loop_
_entity.id
_entity.type
_entity.pdbx_description
1 polymer ?
#
loop_
_entity_poly.entity_id
_entity_poly.type
_entity_poly.pdbx_seq_one_letter_code
_entity_poly.pdbx_strand_id
1 'polypeptide(L)' 'PIELAFAKLKTHLRGVASREYEPLLTAIGAGFDRISAADATAWYRHCGYHLPDPSPSQSP' A
#
# COMPACT_ATOMS: atom_id res chain seq x y z
N PRO A 1 -1.07 -10.04 0.32
CA PRO A 1 0.39 -9.90 0.54
C PRO A 1 0.71 -8.61 1.32
N ILE A 2 0.65 -8.69 2.65
CA ILE A 2 0.87 -7.55 3.55
C ILE A 2 2.36 -7.15 3.59
N GLU A 3 3.25 -8.10 3.30
CA GLU A 3 4.69 -7.95 3.26
C GLU A 3 5.12 -6.93 2.19
N LEU A 4 4.48 -6.93 1.02
CA LEU A 4 4.76 -6.00 -0.08
C LEU A 4 4.31 -4.57 0.27
N ALA A 5 3.16 -4.43 0.95
CA ALA A 5 2.71 -3.17 1.49
C ALA A 5 3.70 -2.60 2.51
N PHE A 6 4.14 -3.42 3.47
CA PHE A 6 5.16 -3.02 4.43
C PHE A 6 6.53 -2.76 3.80
N ALA A 7 6.91 -3.45 2.73
CA ALA A 7 8.14 -3.14 2.00
C ALA A 7 8.09 -1.73 1.40
N LYS A 8 6.98 -1.35 0.75
CA LYS A 8 6.77 -0.01 0.19
C LYS A 8 6.74 1.06 1.28
N LEU A 9 6.00 0.82 2.37
CA LEU A 9 5.95 1.71 3.53
C LEU A 9 7.34 1.93 4.14
N LYS A 10 8.09 0.85 4.41
CA LYS A 10 9.45 0.94 4.98
C LYS A 10 10.41 1.69 4.06
N THR A 11 10.28 1.56 2.74
CA THR A 11 11.09 2.35 1.79
C THR A 11 10.80 3.84 1.92
N HIS A 12 9.54 4.24 2.07
CA HIS A 12 9.19 5.63 2.35
C HIS A 12 9.77 6.11 3.69
N LEU A 13 9.52 5.37 4.77
CA LEU A 13 9.95 5.75 6.13
C LEU A 13 11.48 5.85 6.26
N ARG A 14 12.24 4.98 5.57
CA ARG A 14 13.70 5.08 5.52
C ARG A 14 14.19 6.37 4.86
N GLY A 15 13.46 6.89 3.87
CA GLY A 15 13.78 8.17 3.24
C GLY A 15 13.46 9.37 4.13
N VAL A 16 12.43 9.27 4.99
CA VAL A 16 12.09 10.32 5.96
C VAL A 16 13.06 10.34 7.15
N ALA A 17 13.48 9.17 7.62
CA ALA A 17 14.47 8.99 8.69
C ALA A 17 14.17 9.76 10.00
N SER A 18 12.89 10.03 10.31
CA SER A 18 12.48 10.66 11.57
C SER A 18 12.82 9.76 12.76
N ARG A 19 13.34 10.35 13.84
CA ARG A 19 13.60 9.71 15.14
C ARG A 19 12.67 10.20 16.25
N GLU A 20 11.75 11.09 15.90
CA GLU A 20 10.75 11.65 16.81
C GLU A 20 9.37 11.04 16.53
N TYR A 21 8.55 10.92 17.57
CA TYR A 21 7.24 10.25 17.50
C TYR A 21 6.28 10.94 16.52
N GLU A 22 6.00 12.23 16.71
CA GLU A 22 5.00 12.95 15.89
C GLU A 22 5.35 12.99 14.39
N PRO A 23 6.60 13.31 13.99
CA PRO A 23 6.95 13.30 12.58
C PRO A 23 6.99 11.89 11.99
N LEU A 24 7.32 10.86 12.80
CA LEU A 24 7.22 9.47 12.36
C LEU A 24 5.76 9.06 12.14
N LEU A 25 4.85 9.43 13.05
CA LEU A 25 3.43 9.14 12.92
C LEU A 25 2.83 9.78 11.67
N THR A 26 3.17 11.04 11.40
CA THR A 26 2.77 11.74 10.18
C THR A 26 3.33 11.05 8.92
N ALA A 27 4.60 10.63 8.94
CA ALA A 27 5.22 9.91 7.84
C ALA A 27 4.61 8.53 7.59
N ILE A 28 4.11 7.85 8.63
CA ILE A 28 3.36 6.60 8.48
C ILE A 28 2.08 6.83 7.71
N GLY A 29 1.30 7.87 8.07
CA GLY A 29 0.08 8.26 7.33
C GLY A 29 0.39 8.55 5.86
N ALA A 30 1.34 9.44 5.59
CA ALA A 30 1.78 9.76 4.24
C ALA A 30 2.36 8.55 3.48
N GLY A 31 2.91 7.56 4.20
CA GLY A 31 3.39 6.31 3.63
C GLY A 31 2.26 5.39 3.17
N PHE A 32 1.15 5.34 3.92
CA PHE A 32 -0.04 4.60 3.52
C PHE A 32 -0.76 5.24 2.32
N ASP A 33 -0.82 6.57 2.25
CA ASP A 33 -1.42 7.29 1.11
C ASP A 33 -0.70 7.01 -0.23
N ARG A 34 0.55 6.54 -0.18
CA ARG A 34 1.33 6.12 -1.36
C ARG A 34 0.99 4.72 -1.85
N ILE A 35 0.19 3.95 -1.12
CA ILE A 35 -0.24 2.61 -1.49
C ILE A 35 -1.56 2.73 -2.26
N SER A 36 -1.49 2.48 -3.56
CA SER A 36 -2.65 2.57 -4.45
C SER A 36 -3.37 1.24 -4.61
N ALA A 37 -4.61 1.29 -5.13
CA ALA A 37 -5.34 0.09 -5.55
C ALA A 37 -4.59 -0.69 -6.66
N ALA A 38 -3.83 0.01 -7.51
CA ALA A 38 -3.00 -0.61 -8.54
C ALA A 38 -1.84 -1.41 -7.92
N ASP A 39 -1.19 -0.87 -6.88
CA ASP A 39 -0.17 -1.59 -6.12
C ASP A 39 -0.76 -2.87 -5.53
N ALA A 40 -1.88 -2.75 -4.81
CA ALA A 40 -2.56 -3.89 -4.20
C ALA A 40 -2.89 -4.97 -5.25
N THR A 41 -3.47 -4.57 -6.38
CA THR A 41 -3.82 -5.48 -7.49
C THR A 41 -2.59 -6.19 -8.03
N ALA A 42 -1.49 -5.45 -8.27
CA ALA A 42 -0.23 -6.00 -8.75
C ALA A 42 0.38 -6.97 -7.74
N TRP A 43 0.32 -6.67 -6.45
CA TRP A 43 0.84 -7.54 -5.39
C TRP A 43 0.07 -8.85 -5.29
N TYR A 44 -1.27 -8.81 -5.32
CA TYR A 44 -2.07 -10.04 -5.35
C TYR A 44 -1.70 -10.91 -6.55
N ARG A 45 -1.63 -10.34 -7.75
CA ARG A 45 -1.21 -11.05 -8.97
C ARG A 45 0.21 -11.62 -8.87
N HIS A 46 1.16 -10.84 -8.34
CA HIS A 46 2.55 -11.28 -8.13
C HIS A 46 2.64 -12.49 -7.20
N CYS A 47 1.78 -12.56 -6.18
CA CYS A 47 1.71 -13.70 -5.26
C CYS A 47 0.86 -14.87 -5.79
N GLY A 48 0.41 -14.83 -7.06
CA GLY A 48 -0.38 -15.89 -7.67
C GLY A 48 -1.86 -15.90 -7.27
N TYR A 49 -2.35 -14.84 -6.61
CA TYR A 49 -3.77 -14.71 -6.32
C TYR A 49 -4.51 -14.17 -7.55
N HIS A 50 -5.57 -14.87 -7.95
CA HIS A 50 -6.52 -14.37 -8.94
C HIS A 50 -7.47 -13.38 -8.26
N LEU A 51 -7.46 -12.14 -8.73
CA LEU A 51 -8.47 -11.17 -8.35
C LEU A 51 -9.66 -11.32 -9.29
N PRO A 52 -10.90 -11.26 -8.76
CA PRO A 52 -12.08 -11.21 -9.63
C PRO A 52 -11.98 -9.99 -10.54
N ASP A 53 -12.43 -10.14 -11.79
CA ASP A 53 -12.65 -8.96 -12.62
C ASP A 53 -13.61 -8.03 -11.88
N PRO A 54 -13.31 -6.72 -11.81
CA PRO A 54 -14.26 -5.77 -11.26
C PRO A 54 -15.52 -5.88 -12.13
N SER A 55 -16.53 -6.57 -11.61
CA SER A 55 -17.80 -6.72 -12.30
C SER A 55 -18.30 -5.30 -12.61
N PRO A 56 -18.70 -5.00 -13.85
CA PRO A 56 -19.31 -3.70 -14.13
C PRO A 56 -20.48 -3.57 -13.16
N SER A 57 -20.53 -2.45 -12.45
CA SER A 57 -21.59 -2.11 -11.52
C SER A 57 -22.94 -2.43 -12.15
N GLN A 58 -23.62 -3.48 -11.65
CA GLN A 58 -25.00 -3.72 -12.02
C GLN A 58 -25.84 -2.65 -11.31
N SER A 59 -26.24 -1.63 -12.07
CA SER A 59 -27.30 -0.71 -11.67
C SER A 59 -28.66 -1.37 -11.94
N PRO A 60 -29.58 -1.35 -10.97
CA PRO A 60 -30.96 -0.96 -11.21
C PRO A 60 -31.17 0.53 -10.90
#